data_AF-A0A7C7JDE1-F1
#
_entry.id   AF-A0A7C7JDE1-F1
#
_cell.length_a   1.000
_cell.length_b   1.000
_cell.length_c   1.000
_cell.angle_alpha   90.00
_cell.angle_beta   90.00
_cell.angle_gamma   90.00
#
_symmetry.space_group_name_H-M   'P 1'
#
loop_
_entity.id
_entity.type
_entity.pdbx_description
1 polymer ?
#
loop_
_entity_poly.entity_id
_entity_poly.type
_entity_poly.pdbx_seq_one_letter_code
_entity_poly.pdbx_strand_id
1 'polypeptide(L)'
;MAKDYKPQDLLSKEQLKIIRKKRDWINVVSISMNWLQILAAMALFFYFPNVLTFLLSVIVIGSRQFALAVLAHDGAHNLLFSNEKINDFVSQWFCAFPLFSDNRPYRPYHLAHHRFTESENDPDLSLSAPFPITKASFRRKVIRDLTGQTGFRRYSIALKLIFSSEADNFAGRIKKISDKIGGFFISNLVIFSLITIFSHWSIYFLLWWIPAFTYYS
;
A
#
# COMPACT_ATOMS: atom_id res chain seq x y z
N MET A 1 14.83 19.53 27.78
CA MET A 1 13.94 19.07 26.69
C MET A 1 14.13 20.01 25.51
N ALA A 2 14.29 19.49 24.30
CA ALA A 2 14.32 20.33 23.11
C ALA A 2 13.00 21.10 23.01
N LYS A 3 13.06 22.37 22.57
CA LYS A 3 11.88 23.20 22.38
C LYS A 3 11.06 22.64 21.22
N ASP A 4 9.80 22.29 21.46
CA ASP A 4 8.87 21.91 20.39
C ASP A 4 8.49 23.16 19.59
N TYR A 5 9.03 23.27 18.38
CA TYR A 5 8.69 24.34 17.44
C TYR A 5 7.45 23.95 16.65
N LYS A 6 6.42 24.80 16.67
CA LYS A 6 5.32 24.71 15.72
C LYS A 6 5.80 25.24 14.36
N PRO A 7 5.24 24.77 13.23
CA PRO A 7 5.63 25.27 11.91
C PRO A 7 5.53 26.80 11.76
N GLN A 8 4.57 27.44 12.45
CA GLN A 8 4.39 28.89 12.44
C GLN A 8 5.44 29.65 13.27
N ASP A 9 6.19 28.95 14.14
CA ASP A 9 7.32 29.55 14.87
C ASP A 9 8.53 29.76 13.95
N LEU A 10 8.57 29.06 12.80
CA LEU A 10 9.68 29.08 11.85
C LEU A 10 9.29 29.67 10.49
N LEU A 11 8.02 29.58 10.09
CA LEU A 11 7.54 29.98 8.77
C LEU A 11 6.33 30.91 8.85
N SER A 12 6.33 31.95 8.01
CA SER A 12 5.16 32.80 7.81
C SER A 12 3.99 32.02 7.16
N LYS A 13 2.78 32.54 7.31
CA LYS A 13 1.57 31.96 6.67
C LYS A 13 1.73 31.84 5.15
N GLU A 14 2.38 32.82 4.51
CA GLU A 14 2.58 32.79 3.05
C GLU A 14 3.62 31.75 2.62
N GLN A 15 4.72 31.60 3.38
CA GLN A 15 5.67 30.50 3.14
C GLN A 15 4.98 29.14 3.31
N LEU A 16 4.17 28.97 4.37
CA LEU A 16 3.39 27.75 4.58
C LEU A 16 2.42 27.47 3.44
N LYS A 17 1.75 28.51 2.90
CA LYS A 17 0.83 28.37 1.77
C LYS A 17 1.56 27.93 0.50
N ILE A 18 2.76 28.46 0.25
CA ILE A 18 3.60 28.09 -0.90
C ILE A 18 4.01 26.61 -0.81
N ILE A 19 4.57 26.17 0.32
CA ILE A 19 5.06 24.78 0.47
C ILE A 19 3.93 23.75 0.52
N ARG A 20 2.71 24.14 0.94
CA ARG A 20 1.53 23.26 0.97
C ARG A 20 0.75 23.23 -0.34
N LYS A 21 1.16 24.00 -1.34
CA LYS A 21 0.46 24.06 -2.63
C LYS A 21 0.50 22.71 -3.32
N LYS A 22 -0.65 22.06 -3.43
CA LYS A 22 -0.80 20.78 -4.15
C LYS A 22 -1.02 21.01 -5.64
N ARG A 23 -0.56 20.07 -6.46
CA ARG A 23 -0.75 20.04 -7.91
C ARG A 23 -1.42 18.73 -8.30
N ASP A 24 -2.74 18.69 -8.10
CA ASP A 24 -3.55 17.47 -8.22
C ASP A 24 -3.34 16.70 -9.53
N TRP A 25 -3.14 17.40 -10.66
CA TRP A 25 -2.90 16.75 -11.95
C TRP A 25 -1.62 15.91 -11.99
N ILE A 26 -0.58 16.29 -11.22
CA ILE A 26 0.66 15.49 -11.12
C ILE A 26 0.36 14.13 -10.47
N ASN A 27 -0.53 14.13 -9.47
CA ASN A 27 -0.93 12.91 -8.77
C ASN A 27 -1.82 12.03 -9.66
N VAL A 28 -2.68 12.62 -10.50
CA VAL A 28 -3.39 11.88 -11.55
C VAL A 28 -2.39 11.18 -12.49
N VAL A 29 -1.41 11.92 -13.02
CA VAL A 29 -0.38 11.34 -13.90
C VAL A 29 0.41 10.25 -13.18
N SER A 30 0.81 10.46 -11.93
CA SER A 30 1.55 9.48 -11.14
C SER A 30 0.76 8.17 -10.98
N ILE A 31 -0.49 8.24 -10.57
CA ILE A 31 -1.36 7.05 -10.41
C ILE A 31 -1.54 6.34 -11.75
N SER A 32 -1.92 7.08 -12.79
CA SER A 32 -2.13 6.51 -14.13
C SER A 32 -0.87 5.85 -14.68
N MET A 33 0.31 6.44 -14.48
CA MET A 33 1.57 5.86 -14.94
C MET A 33 1.97 4.60 -14.18
N ASN A 34 1.67 4.49 -12.88
CA ASN A 34 1.90 3.25 -12.13
C ASN A 34 1.03 2.10 -12.66
N TRP A 35 -0.27 2.36 -12.87
CA TRP A 35 -1.19 1.38 -13.47
C TRP A 35 -0.81 1.03 -14.91
N LEU A 36 -0.45 2.01 -15.73
CA LEU A 36 0.00 1.76 -17.12
C LEU A 36 1.24 0.87 -17.16
N GLN A 37 2.23 1.10 -16.28
CA GLN A 37 3.42 0.25 -16.19
C GLN A 37 3.09 -1.18 -15.74
N ILE A 38 2.13 -1.35 -14.82
CA ILE A 38 1.64 -2.68 -14.44
C ILE A 38 1.04 -3.39 -15.65
N LEU A 39 0.14 -2.72 -16.39
CA LEU A 39 -0.51 -3.27 -17.57
C LEU A 39 0.51 -3.60 -18.68
N ALA A 40 1.49 -2.72 -18.91
CA ALA A 40 2.54 -2.94 -19.88
C ALA A 40 3.42 -4.14 -19.52
N ALA A 41 3.76 -4.31 -18.24
CA ALA A 41 4.49 -5.48 -17.75
C ALA A 41 3.68 -6.78 -17.89
N MET A 42 2.38 -6.75 -17.61
CA MET A 42 1.50 -7.91 -17.85
C MET A 42 1.43 -8.25 -19.34
N ALA A 43 1.27 -7.25 -20.22
CA ALA A 43 1.24 -7.44 -21.66
C ALA A 43 2.57 -8.00 -22.20
N LEU A 44 3.71 -7.50 -21.71
CA LEU A 44 5.04 -7.99 -22.10
C LEU A 44 5.17 -9.50 -21.89
N PHE A 45 4.81 -10.00 -20.72
CA PHE A 45 4.86 -11.44 -20.45
C PHE A 45 3.79 -12.21 -21.23
N PHE A 46 2.59 -11.66 -21.39
CA PHE A 46 1.51 -12.31 -22.13
C PHE A 46 1.89 -12.57 -23.60
N TYR A 47 2.46 -11.58 -24.29
CA TYR A 47 2.85 -11.70 -25.69
C TYR A 47 4.18 -12.41 -25.90
N PHE A 48 5.08 -12.39 -24.91
CA PHE A 48 6.41 -13.00 -25.01
C PHE A 48 6.71 -13.87 -23.78
N PRO A 49 5.98 -14.98 -23.56
CA PRO A 49 6.08 -15.76 -22.34
C PRO A 49 7.42 -16.52 -22.25
N ASN A 50 8.33 -16.03 -21.42
CA ASN A 50 9.58 -16.69 -21.09
C ASN A 50 10.07 -16.27 -19.69
N VAL A 51 11.14 -16.91 -19.21
CA VAL A 51 11.67 -16.65 -17.86
C VAL A 51 12.12 -15.19 -17.69
N LEU A 52 12.74 -14.59 -18.70
CA LEU A 52 13.23 -13.21 -18.61
C LEU A 52 12.07 -12.21 -18.52
N THR A 53 11.07 -12.32 -19.41
CA THR A 53 9.90 -11.43 -19.38
C THR A 53 9.09 -11.63 -18.11
N PHE A 54 8.99 -12.86 -17.60
CA PHE A 54 8.37 -13.13 -16.30
C PHE A 54 9.06 -12.39 -15.16
N LEU A 55 10.39 -12.55 -15.02
CA LEU A 55 11.16 -11.90 -13.96
C LEU A 55 11.12 -10.38 -14.05
N LEU A 56 11.24 -9.82 -15.26
CA LEU A 56 11.10 -8.38 -15.50
C LEU A 56 9.71 -7.89 -15.08
N SER A 57 8.65 -8.60 -15.48
CA SER A 57 7.28 -8.23 -15.10
C SER A 57 7.06 -8.31 -13.59
N VAL A 58 7.63 -9.31 -12.91
CA VAL A 58 7.56 -9.43 -11.45
C VAL A 58 8.22 -8.22 -10.77
N ILE A 59 9.42 -7.83 -11.20
CA ILE A 59 10.14 -6.68 -10.63
C ILE A 59 9.37 -5.39 -10.88
N VAL A 60 8.93 -5.16 -12.12
CA VAL A 60 8.20 -3.94 -12.48
C VAL A 60 6.90 -3.86 -11.66
N ILE A 61 6.08 -4.90 -11.69
CA ILE A 61 4.77 -4.89 -11.01
C ILE A 61 4.94 -4.77 -9.50
N GLY A 62 5.87 -5.52 -8.88
CA GLY A 62 6.13 -5.39 -7.45
C GLY A 62 6.57 -3.98 -7.06
N SER A 63 7.44 -3.34 -7.86
CA SER A 63 7.85 -1.95 -7.62
C SER A 63 6.68 -0.96 -7.78
N ARG A 64 5.74 -1.22 -8.71
CA ARG A 64 4.56 -0.36 -8.91
C ARG A 64 3.52 -0.56 -7.81
N GLN A 65 3.36 -1.77 -7.30
CA GLN A 65 2.56 -2.05 -6.11
C GLN A 65 3.12 -1.30 -4.90
N PHE A 66 4.44 -1.31 -4.70
CA PHE A 66 5.09 -0.47 -3.67
C PHE A 66 4.81 1.02 -3.89
N ALA A 67 4.97 1.53 -5.12
CA ALA A 67 4.69 2.93 -5.42
C ALA A 67 3.22 3.32 -5.16
N LEU A 68 2.26 2.45 -5.48
CA LEU A 68 0.86 2.64 -5.12
C LEU A 68 0.66 2.64 -3.59
N ALA A 69 1.35 1.80 -2.82
CA ALA A 69 1.30 1.84 -1.36
C ALA A 69 1.85 3.17 -0.80
N VAL A 70 2.89 3.75 -1.41
CA VAL A 70 3.39 5.10 -1.08
C VAL A 70 2.34 6.17 -1.36
N LEU A 71 1.63 6.10 -2.49
CA LEU A 71 0.54 7.03 -2.80
C LEU A 71 -0.66 6.86 -1.85
N ALA A 72 -0.93 5.63 -1.40
CA ALA A 72 -1.92 5.37 -0.36
C ALA A 72 -1.51 6.03 0.98
N HIS A 73 -0.23 5.94 1.34
CA HIS A 73 0.36 6.65 2.49
C HIS A 73 0.18 8.17 2.38
N ASP A 74 0.48 8.77 1.24
CA ASP A 74 0.28 10.22 1.04
C ASP A 74 -1.21 10.61 1.13
N GLY A 75 -2.09 9.71 0.67
CA GLY A 75 -3.53 9.83 0.88
C GLY A 75 -3.94 9.77 2.35
N ALA A 76 -3.26 8.97 3.17
CA ALA A 76 -3.50 8.94 4.62
C ALA A 76 -3.16 10.29 5.27
N HIS A 77 -2.15 11.00 4.77
CA HIS A 77 -1.77 12.36 5.19
C HIS A 77 -2.64 13.47 4.61
N ASN A 78 -3.64 13.17 3.78
CA ASN A 78 -4.41 14.15 2.98
C ASN A 78 -3.49 15.03 2.10
N LEU A 79 -2.42 14.44 1.58
CA LEU A 79 -1.45 15.10 0.73
C LEU A 79 -1.63 14.79 -0.76
N LEU A 80 -2.37 13.72 -1.10
CA LEU A 80 -2.51 13.25 -2.47
C LEU A 80 -3.42 14.16 -3.32
N PHE A 81 -4.48 14.74 -2.77
CA PHE A 81 -5.33 15.69 -3.51
C PHE A 81 -5.73 16.89 -2.65
N SER A 82 -6.01 18.02 -3.28
CA SER A 82 -6.47 19.23 -2.60
C SER A 82 -7.87 19.09 -1.99
N ASN A 83 -8.75 18.33 -2.65
CA ASN A 83 -10.07 18.00 -2.12
C ASN A 83 -10.02 16.70 -1.31
N GLU A 84 -10.43 16.74 -0.05
CA GLU A 84 -10.35 15.60 0.87
C GLU A 84 -11.20 14.39 0.43
N LYS A 85 -12.38 14.62 -0.15
CA LYS A 85 -13.23 13.52 -0.64
C LYS A 85 -12.59 12.82 -1.84
N ILE A 86 -11.99 13.58 -2.76
CA ILE A 86 -11.25 13.03 -3.89
C ILE A 86 -10.00 12.31 -3.40
N ASN A 87 -9.26 12.89 -2.45
CA ASN A 87 -8.10 12.27 -1.81
C ASN A 87 -8.45 10.89 -1.24
N ASP A 88 -9.50 10.82 -0.43
CA ASP A 88 -9.90 9.59 0.25
C ASP A 88 -10.40 8.57 -0.76
N PHE A 89 -11.25 8.98 -1.70
CA PHE A 89 -11.74 8.08 -2.75
C PHE A 89 -10.60 7.51 -3.60
N VAL A 90 -9.74 8.37 -4.13
CA VAL A 90 -8.68 7.95 -5.07
C VAL A 90 -7.61 7.13 -4.37
N SER A 91 -7.13 7.56 -3.20
CA SER A 91 -6.13 6.81 -2.43
C SER A 91 -6.66 5.44 -2.00
N GLN A 92 -7.94 5.36 -1.62
CA GLN A 92 -8.55 4.11 -1.19
C GLN A 92 -8.73 3.14 -2.36
N TRP A 93 -9.36 3.57 -3.46
CA TRP A 93 -9.81 2.66 -4.53
C TRP A 93 -8.74 2.33 -5.58
N PHE A 94 -7.81 3.24 -5.83
CA PHE A 94 -6.78 3.04 -6.86
C PHE A 94 -5.42 2.69 -6.29
N CYS A 95 -5.21 2.82 -4.98
CA CYS A 95 -3.92 2.59 -4.34
C CYS A 95 -4.00 1.56 -3.20
N ALA A 96 -4.87 1.76 -2.20
CA ALA A 96 -4.90 0.92 -1.01
C ALA A 96 -5.64 -0.42 -1.20
N PHE A 97 -6.93 -0.38 -1.57
CA PHE A 97 -7.76 -1.58 -1.70
C PHE A 97 -7.21 -2.63 -2.68
N PRO A 98 -6.69 -2.25 -3.87
CA PRO A 98 -6.06 -3.22 -4.77
C PRO A 98 -4.95 -4.05 -4.11
N LEU A 99 -4.25 -3.47 -3.14
CA LEU A 99 -3.08 -4.04 -2.48
C LEU A 99 -3.38 -4.65 -1.09
N PHE A 100 -4.66 -4.90 -0.77
CA PHE A 100 -5.09 -5.39 0.54
C PHE A 100 -4.72 -4.45 1.69
N SER A 101 -4.80 -3.15 1.45
CA SER A 101 -4.61 -2.11 2.46
C SER A 101 -5.87 -1.26 2.61
N ASP A 102 -5.96 -0.53 3.73
CA ASP A 102 -7.12 0.30 4.03
C ASP A 102 -6.71 1.57 4.79
N ASN A 103 -6.93 2.74 4.18
CA ASN A 103 -6.55 4.01 4.79
C ASN A 103 -7.38 4.37 6.02
N ARG A 104 -8.58 3.78 6.19
CA ARG A 104 -9.48 4.08 7.33
C ARG A 104 -8.85 3.69 8.69
N PRO A 105 -8.40 2.44 8.91
CA PRO A 105 -7.65 2.07 10.11
C PRO A 105 -6.19 2.51 10.07
N TYR A 106 -5.58 2.63 8.88
CA TYR A 106 -4.17 2.96 8.74
C TYR A 106 -3.86 4.42 9.10
N ARG A 107 -4.67 5.39 8.65
CA ARG A 107 -4.46 6.83 8.91
C ARG A 107 -4.26 7.16 10.40
N PRO A 108 -5.16 6.81 11.34
CA PRO A 108 -4.98 7.18 12.74
C PRO A 108 -3.75 6.51 13.36
N TYR A 109 -3.48 5.25 13.03
CA TYR A 109 -2.28 4.53 13.47
C TYR A 109 -1.00 5.22 12.99
N HIS A 110 -0.96 5.53 11.70
CA HIS A 110 0.22 6.07 11.04
C HIS A 110 0.51 7.53 11.42
N LEU A 111 -0.53 8.34 11.63
CA LEU A 111 -0.37 9.69 12.16
C LEU A 111 0.13 9.68 13.61
N ALA A 112 -0.22 8.65 14.41
CA ALA A 112 0.35 8.48 15.75
C ALA A 112 1.85 8.17 15.68
N HIS A 113 2.29 7.29 14.76
CA HIS A 113 3.71 7.09 14.45
C HIS A 113 4.40 8.41 14.15
N HIS A 114 3.94 9.17 13.15
CA HIS A 114 4.59 10.44 12.80
C HIS A 114 4.64 11.46 13.94
N ARG A 115 3.60 11.51 14.78
CA ARG A 115 3.56 12.41 15.92
C ARG A 115 4.55 12.03 17.02
N PHE A 116 4.76 10.73 17.23
CA PHE A 116 5.52 10.19 18.34
C PHE A 116 6.82 9.49 17.92
N THR A 117 7.24 9.66 16.67
CA THR A 117 8.40 9.02 16.02
C THR A 117 9.58 8.85 16.99
N GLU A 118 10.04 7.61 17.17
CA GLU A 118 11.17 7.24 18.03
C GLU A 118 11.03 7.61 19.53
N SER A 119 9.81 7.88 20.00
CA SER A 119 9.49 7.98 21.43
C SER A 119 8.84 6.70 21.94
N GLU A 120 8.68 6.59 23.26
CA GLU A 120 8.00 5.45 23.90
C GLU A 120 6.54 5.26 23.44
N ASN A 121 5.91 6.31 22.90
CA ASN A 121 4.53 6.28 22.39
C ASN A 121 4.44 5.98 20.89
N ASP A 122 5.57 5.74 20.21
CA ASP A 122 5.56 5.35 18.81
C ASP A 122 5.05 3.90 18.64
N PRO A 123 3.90 3.68 17.97
CA PRO A 123 3.40 2.34 17.72
C PRO A 123 4.36 1.47 16.88
N ASP A 124 5.26 2.08 16.10
CA ASP A 124 6.24 1.40 15.25
C ASP A 124 7.62 1.26 15.91
N LEU A 125 7.82 1.67 17.17
CA LEU A 125 9.13 1.62 17.84
C LEU A 125 9.77 0.21 17.79
N SER A 126 8.95 -0.82 17.95
CA SER A 126 9.41 -2.22 17.90
C SER A 126 10.01 -2.62 16.53
N LEU A 127 9.69 -1.88 15.47
CA LEU A 127 10.19 -2.08 14.11
C LEU A 127 11.51 -1.35 13.87
N SER A 128 11.72 -0.18 14.49
CA SER A 128 12.90 0.68 14.29
C SER A 128 13.99 0.53 15.35
N ALA A 129 13.63 0.33 16.62
CA ALA A 129 14.58 0.17 17.73
C ALA A 129 15.67 -0.92 17.54
N PRO A 130 15.43 -2.02 16.79
CA PRO A 130 16.47 -3.04 16.56
C PRO A 130 17.60 -2.62 15.59
N PHE A 131 17.56 -1.42 14.99
CA PHE A 131 18.62 -0.95 14.11
C PHE A 131 19.81 -0.35 14.88
N PRO A 132 21.05 -0.47 14.39
CA PRO A 132 21.44 -1.14 13.14
C PRO A 132 21.43 -2.68 13.23
N ILE A 133 21.03 -3.35 12.15
CA ILE A 133 20.99 -4.82 12.07
C ILE A 133 22.28 -5.41 11.50
N THR A 134 22.58 -6.66 11.85
CA THR A 134 23.72 -7.40 11.28
C THR A 134 23.50 -7.78 9.81
N LYS A 135 24.60 -7.97 9.05
CA LYS A 135 24.55 -8.46 7.66
C LYS A 135 23.79 -9.79 7.51
N ALA A 136 23.95 -10.70 8.48
CA ALA A 136 23.23 -11.96 8.50
C ALA A 136 21.71 -11.77 8.69
N SER A 137 21.31 -10.82 9.55
CA SER A 137 19.91 -10.44 9.74
C SER A 137 19.33 -9.83 8.46
N PHE A 138 20.07 -8.91 7.81
CA PHE A 138 19.67 -8.32 6.54
C PHE A 138 19.46 -9.38 5.45
N ARG A 139 20.44 -10.28 5.24
CA ARG A 139 20.34 -11.38 4.26
C ARG A 139 19.11 -12.26 4.51
N ARG A 140 18.82 -12.60 5.77
CA ARG A 140 17.64 -13.37 6.14
C ARG A 140 16.35 -12.64 5.78
N LYS A 141 16.26 -11.32 6.02
CA LYS A 141 15.10 -10.50 5.65
C LYS A 141 14.90 -10.52 4.13
N VAL A 142 15.95 -10.22 3.35
CA VAL A 142 15.92 -10.26 1.88
C VAL A 142 15.44 -11.62 1.35
N ILE A 143 15.97 -12.74 1.87
CA ILE A 143 15.53 -14.08 1.45
C ILE A 143 14.05 -14.31 1.78
N ARG A 144 13.62 -13.90 2.97
CA ARG A 144 12.22 -14.05 3.43
C ARG A 144 11.24 -13.24 2.56
N ASP A 145 11.67 -12.08 2.09
CA ASP A 145 10.90 -11.24 1.18
C ASP A 145 10.87 -11.90 -0.21
N LEU A 146 12.03 -12.19 -0.82
CA LEU A 146 12.12 -12.82 -2.15
C LEU A 146 11.42 -14.19 -2.27
N THR A 147 11.36 -14.97 -1.18
CA THR A 147 10.66 -16.27 -1.15
C THR A 147 9.19 -16.17 -0.75
N GLY A 148 8.69 -14.97 -0.47
CA GLY A 148 7.29 -14.71 -0.19
C GLY A 148 6.81 -15.02 1.22
N GLN A 149 7.71 -15.43 2.11
CA GLN A 149 7.39 -15.76 3.50
C GLN A 149 6.90 -14.55 4.29
N THR A 150 7.48 -13.36 4.04
CA THR A 150 7.03 -12.10 4.66
C THR A 150 5.63 -11.75 4.22
N GLY A 151 5.38 -11.76 2.90
CA GLY A 151 4.08 -11.51 2.33
C GLY A 151 3.03 -12.47 2.88
N PHE A 152 3.31 -13.78 2.81
CA PHE A 152 2.39 -14.81 3.31
C PHE A 152 1.99 -14.53 4.75
N ARG A 153 2.97 -14.30 5.64
CA ARG A 153 2.71 -13.95 7.04
C ARG A 153 1.87 -12.68 7.18
N ARG A 154 2.16 -11.62 6.42
CA ARG A 154 1.40 -10.36 6.43
C ARG A 154 -0.06 -10.58 6.07
N TYR A 155 -0.33 -11.24 4.94
CA TYR A 155 -1.69 -11.51 4.47
C TYR A 155 -2.44 -12.45 5.43
N SER A 156 -1.79 -13.50 5.94
CA SER A 156 -2.41 -14.43 6.90
C SER A 156 -2.80 -13.74 8.20
N ILE A 157 -1.93 -12.88 8.76
CA ILE A 157 -2.25 -12.12 9.99
C ILE A 157 -3.42 -11.16 9.74
N ALA A 158 -3.39 -10.42 8.62
CA ALA A 158 -4.46 -9.49 8.29
C ALA A 158 -5.81 -10.21 8.09
N LEU A 159 -5.85 -11.33 7.36
CA LEU A 159 -7.06 -12.14 7.22
C LEU A 159 -7.54 -12.66 8.58
N LYS A 160 -6.64 -13.17 9.42
CA LYS A 160 -6.99 -13.65 10.77
C LYS A 160 -7.65 -12.54 11.59
N LEU A 161 -7.08 -11.34 11.61
CA LEU A 161 -7.63 -10.18 12.33
C LEU A 161 -8.99 -9.71 11.79
N ILE A 162 -9.21 -9.81 10.47
CA ILE A 162 -10.50 -9.47 9.86
C ILE A 162 -11.56 -10.49 10.31
N PHE A 163 -11.30 -11.79 10.15
CA PHE A 163 -12.27 -12.84 10.45
C PHE A 163 -12.48 -13.08 11.94
N SER A 164 -11.55 -12.65 12.81
CA SER A 164 -11.70 -12.67 14.27
C SER A 164 -12.43 -11.44 14.82
N SER A 165 -13.09 -10.63 13.98
CA SER A 165 -13.84 -9.45 14.45
C SER A 165 -14.99 -9.85 15.38
N GLU A 166 -15.01 -9.29 16.58
CA GLU A 166 -16.08 -9.49 17.57
C GLU A 166 -17.28 -8.58 17.29
N ALA A 167 -18.49 -9.10 17.53
CA ALA A 167 -19.74 -8.35 17.47
C ALA A 167 -20.82 -9.04 18.31
N ASP A 168 -21.82 -8.26 18.73
CA ASP A 168 -22.90 -8.72 19.62
C ASP A 168 -23.80 -9.79 18.99
N ASN A 169 -23.87 -9.82 17.65
CA ASN A 169 -24.64 -10.81 16.91
C ASN A 169 -23.99 -11.16 15.56
N PHE A 170 -24.50 -12.22 14.94
CA PHE A 170 -23.98 -12.74 13.67
C PHE A 170 -24.04 -11.72 12.53
N ALA A 171 -25.16 -11.00 12.39
CA ALA A 171 -25.33 -9.98 11.34
C ALA A 171 -24.30 -8.84 11.47
N GLY A 172 -24.06 -8.37 12.70
CA GLY A 172 -23.06 -7.36 13.02
C GLY A 172 -21.64 -7.83 12.72
N ARG A 173 -21.33 -9.11 12.98
CA ARG A 173 -20.04 -9.71 12.62
C ARG A 173 -19.82 -9.74 11.10
N ILE A 174 -20.82 -10.19 10.34
CA ILE A 174 -20.77 -10.22 8.88
C ILE A 174 -20.59 -8.80 8.31
N LYS A 175 -21.33 -7.82 8.84
CA LYS A 175 -21.17 -6.41 8.45
C LYS A 175 -19.75 -5.91 8.72
N LYS A 176 -19.20 -6.11 9.92
CA LYS A 176 -17.83 -5.69 10.26
C LYS A 176 -16.78 -6.33 9.35
N ILE A 177 -16.92 -7.62 9.04
CA ILE A 177 -16.03 -8.32 8.12
C ILE A 177 -16.15 -7.69 6.73
N SER A 178 -17.37 -7.57 6.21
CA SER A 178 -17.66 -6.96 4.90
C SER A 178 -17.10 -5.55 4.79
N ASP A 179 -17.26 -4.70 5.81
CA ASP A 179 -16.75 -3.33 5.81
C ASP A 179 -15.22 -3.28 5.74
N LYS A 180 -14.53 -4.25 6.36
CA LYS A 180 -13.06 -4.35 6.35
C LYS A 180 -12.49 -4.89 5.03
N ILE A 181 -13.14 -5.88 4.42
CA ILE A 181 -12.57 -6.63 3.28
C ILE A 181 -13.26 -6.32 1.94
N GLY A 182 -14.44 -5.71 1.96
CA GLY A 182 -15.28 -5.50 0.78
C GLY A 182 -14.59 -4.68 -0.31
N GLY A 183 -13.91 -3.59 0.04
CA GLY A 183 -13.18 -2.77 -0.93
C GLY A 183 -12.06 -3.52 -1.63
N PHE A 184 -11.32 -4.36 -0.89
CA PHE A 184 -10.32 -5.25 -1.47
C PHE A 184 -10.96 -6.28 -2.40
N PHE A 185 -12.03 -6.97 -1.98
CA PHE A 185 -12.68 -7.96 -2.83
C PHE A 185 -13.23 -7.34 -4.11
N ILE A 186 -13.89 -6.18 -4.02
CA ILE A 186 -14.44 -5.48 -5.19
C ILE A 186 -13.29 -5.10 -6.15
N SER A 187 -12.24 -4.44 -5.65
CA SER A 187 -11.11 -4.03 -6.51
C SER A 187 -10.39 -5.23 -7.13
N ASN A 188 -10.14 -6.30 -6.38
CA ASN A 188 -9.46 -7.49 -6.90
C ASN A 188 -10.35 -8.33 -7.82
N LEU A 189 -11.66 -8.34 -7.60
CA LEU A 189 -12.61 -8.93 -8.55
C LEU A 189 -12.58 -8.18 -9.87
N VAL A 190 -12.61 -6.84 -9.85
CA VAL A 190 -12.48 -6.02 -11.07
C VAL A 190 -11.16 -6.30 -11.78
N ILE A 191 -10.03 -6.32 -11.07
CA ILE A 191 -8.71 -6.62 -11.65
C ILE A 191 -8.69 -8.04 -12.25
N PHE A 192 -9.17 -9.04 -11.51
CA PHE A 192 -9.25 -10.42 -11.98
C PHE A 192 -10.12 -10.56 -13.24
N SER A 193 -11.29 -9.92 -13.25
CA SER A 193 -12.19 -9.91 -14.40
C SER A 193 -11.55 -9.24 -15.62
N LEU A 194 -10.91 -8.08 -15.45
CA LEU A 194 -10.22 -7.39 -16.55
C LEU A 194 -9.07 -8.24 -17.11
N ILE A 195 -8.24 -8.84 -16.25
CA ILE A 195 -7.16 -9.74 -16.69
C ILE A 195 -7.72 -10.94 -17.44
N THR A 196 -8.82 -11.54 -16.95
CA THR A 196 -9.45 -12.70 -17.59
C THR A 196 -10.09 -12.36 -18.94
N ILE A 197 -10.65 -11.16 -19.10
CA ILE A 197 -11.26 -10.71 -20.35
C ILE A 197 -10.21 -10.38 -21.41
N PHE A 198 -9.12 -9.70 -21.03
CA PHE A 198 -8.13 -9.19 -21.98
C PHE A 198 -6.89 -10.08 -22.13
N SER A 199 -6.75 -11.13 -21.32
CA SER A 199 -5.59 -12.03 -21.33
C SER A 199 -5.98 -13.41 -20.78
N HIS A 200 -5.05 -14.16 -20.18
CA HIS A 200 -5.34 -15.43 -19.51
C HIS A 200 -5.48 -15.24 -17.99
N TRP A 201 -6.50 -15.83 -17.37
CA TRP A 201 -6.79 -15.70 -15.93
C TRP A 201 -5.59 -16.01 -15.02
N SER A 202 -4.68 -16.89 -15.45
CA SER A 202 -3.47 -17.24 -14.68
C SER A 202 -2.53 -16.05 -14.47
N ILE A 203 -2.57 -15.01 -15.33
CA ILE A 203 -1.76 -13.79 -15.18
C ILE A 203 -2.08 -13.07 -13.87
N TYR A 204 -3.31 -13.14 -13.38
CA TYR A 204 -3.65 -12.59 -12.08
C TYR A 204 -2.84 -13.28 -10.97
N PHE A 205 -2.78 -14.60 -10.95
CA PHE A 205 -2.00 -15.30 -9.94
C PHE A 205 -0.49 -15.10 -10.13
N LEU A 206 -0.01 -15.18 -11.38
CA LEU A 206 1.41 -15.12 -11.71
C LEU A 206 2.02 -13.72 -11.59
N LEU A 207 1.28 -12.67 -11.96
CA LEU A 207 1.82 -11.32 -12.11
C LEU A 207 1.14 -10.27 -11.23
N TRP A 208 -0.02 -10.57 -10.63
CA TRP A 208 -0.57 -9.70 -9.58
C TRP A 208 -0.15 -10.18 -8.18
N TRP A 209 -0.30 -11.49 -7.89
CA TRP A 209 -0.05 -12.02 -6.56
C TRP A 209 1.40 -12.42 -6.28
N ILE A 210 2.12 -13.07 -7.20
CA ILE A 210 3.54 -13.40 -6.94
C ILE A 210 4.35 -12.16 -6.57
N PRO A 211 4.30 -11.03 -7.33
CA PRO A 211 5.03 -9.82 -6.94
C PRO A 211 4.56 -9.25 -5.61
N ALA A 212 3.24 -9.34 -5.34
CA ALA A 212 2.66 -8.88 -4.08
C ALA A 212 3.21 -9.64 -2.88
N PHE A 213 3.47 -10.96 -3.03
CA PHE A 213 4.07 -11.79 -1.98
C PHE A 213 5.59 -11.65 -1.89
N THR A 214 6.31 -11.44 -2.99
CA THR A 214 7.78 -11.59 -3.02
C THR A 214 8.60 -10.30 -3.13
N TYR A 215 8.15 -9.32 -3.93
CA TYR A 215 8.95 -8.13 -4.26
C TYR A 215 8.41 -6.86 -3.64
N TYR A 216 7.08 -6.76 -3.47
CA TYR A 216 6.41 -5.70 -2.73
C TYR A 216 6.47 -5.89 -1.21
N SER A 217 6.44 -7.15 -0.75
CA SER A 217 6.20 -7.54 0.65
C SER A 217 7.34 -7.26 1.62
#